data_AF-A0A1C0TXV0-F1
#
_entry.id   AF-A0A1C0TXV0-F1
#
_cell.length_a   1.000
_cell.length_b   1.000
_cell.length_c   1.000
_cell.angle_alpha   90.00
_cell.angle_beta   90.00
_cell.angle_gamma   90.00
#
_symmetry.space_group_name_H-M   'P 1'
#
loop_
_entity.id
_entity.type
_entity.pdbx_description
1 polymer ?
#
loop_
_entity_poly.entity_id
_entity_poly.type
_entity_poly.pdbx_seq_one_letter_code
_entity_poly.pdbx_strand_id
1 'polypeptide(L)'
;MVETDNYKIKRKHVFPDRFSAGWMLYLPIEIDPTLVLMAEKIISISDKNDKKGSLIITTKDIFDIEICLRDLQILPLMTEL
;
A
#
# COMPACT_ATOMS: atom_id res chain seq x y z
N MET A 1 -3.33 -2.55 7.72
CA MET A 1 -3.82 -1.35 7.00
C MET A 1 -4.44 -0.43 8.03
N VAL A 2 -4.03 0.84 8.04
CA VAL A 2 -4.66 1.88 8.88
C VAL A 2 -5.42 2.82 7.95
N GLU A 3 -6.72 2.97 8.21
CA GLU A 3 -7.59 3.86 7.46
C GLU A 3 -8.11 4.97 8.36
N THR A 4 -8.23 6.15 7.79
CA THR A 4 -8.86 7.31 8.42
C THR A 4 -9.86 7.92 7.45
N ASP A 5 -10.73 8.79 7.98
CA ASP A 5 -11.67 9.60 7.19
C ASP A 5 -12.68 8.80 6.33
N ASN A 6 -13.01 7.58 6.78
CA ASN A 6 -14.02 6.73 6.15
C ASN A 6 -13.73 6.44 4.66
N TYR A 7 -12.45 6.35 4.25
CA TYR A 7 -12.05 6.15 2.86
C TYR A 7 -12.75 4.96 2.19
N LYS A 8 -12.80 3.80 2.88
CA LYS A 8 -13.56 2.63 2.42
C LYS A 8 -15.07 2.87 2.38
N ILE A 9 -15.63 3.47 3.42
CA ILE A 9 -17.08 3.72 3.52
C ILE A 9 -17.55 4.70 2.43
N LYS A 10 -16.69 5.64 2.02
CA LYS A 10 -16.94 6.61 0.95
C LYS A 10 -16.69 6.03 -0.46
N ARG A 11 -16.39 4.73 -0.60
CA ARG A 11 -16.07 4.04 -1.87
C ARG A 11 -14.97 4.74 -2.69
N LYS A 12 -13.95 5.26 -2.01
CA LYS A 12 -12.81 5.92 -2.66
C LYS A 12 -11.70 4.94 -3.08
N HIS A 13 -11.84 3.65 -2.87
CA HIS A 13 -10.87 2.68 -3.38
C HIS A 13 -11.00 2.53 -4.90
N VAL A 14 -9.88 2.51 -5.62
CA VAL A 14 -9.82 2.34 -7.08
C VAL A 14 -10.21 0.92 -7.48
N PHE A 15 -9.79 -0.07 -6.68
CA PHE A 15 -10.00 -1.49 -6.95
C PHE A 15 -10.89 -2.12 -5.87
N PRO A 16 -12.12 -2.56 -6.20
CA PRO A 16 -13.05 -3.12 -5.23
C PRO A 16 -12.66 -4.52 -4.73
N ASP A 17 -11.81 -5.22 -5.46
CA ASP A 17 -11.33 -6.59 -5.22
C ASP A 17 -9.99 -6.64 -4.46
N ARG A 18 -9.35 -5.50 -4.22
CA ARG A 18 -8.01 -5.38 -3.63
C ARG A 18 -8.03 -4.60 -2.33
N PHE A 19 -6.94 -4.74 -1.57
CA PHE A 19 -6.74 -3.88 -0.41
C PHE A 19 -6.58 -2.42 -0.84
N SER A 20 -7.27 -1.53 -0.15
CA SER A 20 -7.08 -0.08 -0.25
C SER A 20 -5.72 0.30 0.32
N ALA A 21 -5.06 1.31 -0.25
CA ALA A 21 -3.80 1.82 0.31
C ALA A 21 -4.02 2.56 1.65
N GLY A 22 -5.19 3.18 1.83
CA GLY A 22 -5.53 3.89 3.07
C GLY A 22 -4.58 5.07 3.34
N TRP A 23 -4.24 5.31 4.61
CA TRP A 23 -3.15 6.24 4.99
C TRP A 23 -1.80 5.55 5.11
N MET A 24 -1.81 4.27 5.51
CA MET A 24 -0.61 3.46 5.64
C MET A 24 -0.91 2.02 5.23
N LEU A 25 -0.09 1.51 4.31
CA LEU A 25 -0.14 0.14 3.81
C LEU A 25 1.16 -0.59 4.13
N TYR A 26 1.05 -1.70 4.85
CA TYR A 26 2.17 -2.60 5.08
C TYR A 26 2.08 -3.77 4.10
N LEU A 27 3.18 -4.07 3.43
CA LEU A 27 3.33 -5.24 2.57
C LEU A 27 4.55 -6.05 3.03
N PRO A 28 4.45 -7.40 3.11
CA PRO A 28 5.55 -8.28 3.51
C PRO A 28 6.54 -8.53 2.37
N ILE A 29 6.91 -7.47 1.64
CA ILE A 29 7.88 -7.46 0.55
C ILE A 29 8.77 -6.22 0.65
N GLU A 30 10.00 -6.31 0.14
CA GLU A 30 10.90 -5.17 0.02
C GLU A 30 10.56 -4.38 -1.25
N ILE A 31 10.27 -3.09 -1.10
CA ILE A 31 9.91 -2.19 -2.20
C ILE A 31 10.97 -1.11 -2.29
N ASP A 32 11.56 -0.97 -3.47
CA ASP A 32 12.44 0.15 -3.76
C ASP A 32 11.62 1.44 -3.85
N PRO A 33 11.93 2.48 -3.04
CA PRO A 33 11.27 3.77 -3.09
C PRO A 33 11.24 4.41 -4.49
N THR A 34 12.19 4.10 -5.37
CA THR A 34 12.20 4.63 -6.74
C THR A 34 11.07 4.09 -7.61
N LEU A 35 10.45 2.98 -7.22
CA LEU A 35 9.34 2.36 -7.97
C LEU A 35 8.00 3.04 -7.69
N VAL A 36 7.82 3.62 -6.49
CA VAL A 36 6.56 4.23 -6.05
C VAL A 36 6.81 5.70 -5.71
N LEU A 37 7.19 6.48 -6.72
CA LEU A 37 7.52 7.90 -6.59
C LEU A 37 6.39 8.76 -6.01
N MET A 38 5.16 8.27 -6.06
CA MET A 38 3.98 8.95 -5.53
C MET A 38 3.73 8.67 -4.05
N ALA A 39 4.40 7.69 -3.46
CA ALA A 39 4.34 7.50 -2.01
C ALA A 39 5.06 8.65 -1.32
N GLU A 40 4.46 9.22 -0.27
CA GLU A 40 5.13 10.27 0.51
C GLU A 40 6.38 9.73 1.19
N LYS A 41 6.31 8.47 1.64
CA LYS A 41 7.44 7.79 2.26
C LYS A 41 7.28 6.27 2.16
N ILE A 42 8.40 5.58 1.92
CA ILE A 42 8.50 4.13 2.08
C ILE A 42 9.52 3.84 3.16
N ILE A 43 9.14 3.00 4.13
CA ILE A 43 9.98 2.59 5.25
C ILE A 43 10.19 1.07 5.14
N SER A 44 11.43 0.66 4.92
CA SER A 44 11.82 -0.75 4.99
C SER A 44 11.79 -1.23 6.44
N ILE A 45 11.10 -2.32 6.70
CA ILE A 45 10.98 -2.96 8.00
C ILE A 45 11.68 -4.32 7.93
N SER A 46 12.65 -4.54 8.80
CA SER A 46 13.27 -5.85 9.02
C SER A 46 12.85 -6.38 10.39
N ASP A 47 12.23 -7.55 10.45
CA ASP A 47 11.96 -8.24 11.71
C ASP A 47 13.20 -9.01 12.21
N LYS A 48 13.20 -9.41 13.48
CA LYS A 48 14.27 -10.22 14.11
C LYS A 48 14.53 -11.55 13.40
N ASN A 49 13.58 -12.02 12.59
CA ASN A 49 13.67 -13.24 11.80
C ASN A 49 14.12 -12.99 10.35
N ASP A 50 14.70 -11.81 10.04
CA ASP A 50 15.12 -11.42 8.69
C ASP A 50 13.97 -11.39 7.65
N LYS A 51 12.73 -11.33 8.15
CA LYS A 51 11.56 -11.06 7.30
C LYS A 51 11.55 -9.59 6.96
N LYS A 52 11.68 -9.29 5.67
CA LYS A 52 11.65 -7.93 5.15
C LYS A 52 10.25 -7.55 4.68
N GLY A 53 9.84 -6.36 5.01
CA GLY A 53 8.60 -5.76 4.56
C GLY A 53 8.78 -4.27 4.31
N SER A 54 7.76 -3.64 3.76
CA SER A 54 7.74 -2.22 3.46
C SER A 54 6.46 -1.60 3.98
N LEU A 55 6.59 -0.48 4.68
CA LEU A 55 5.48 0.36 5.10
C LEU A 55 5.42 1.59 4.19
N ILE A 56 4.34 1.68 3.44
CA ILE A 56 4.07 2.75 2.49
C ILE A 56 3.16 3.77 3.18
N ILE A 57 3.56 5.03 3.18
CA ILE A 57 2.78 6.15 3.71
C ILE A 57 2.15 6.89 2.54
N THR A 58 0.82 6.95 2.54
CA THR A 58 -0.04 7.42 1.46
C THR A 58 -0.90 8.59 1.93
N THR A 59 -0.23 9.64 2.41
CA THR A 59 -0.84 10.88 2.95
C THR A 59 -1.39 11.80 1.86
N LYS A 60 -0.95 11.62 0.60
CA LYS A 60 -1.42 12.32 -0.60
C LYS A 60 -1.65 11.31 -1.74
N ASP A 61 -2.49 11.68 -2.70
CA ASP A 61 -2.65 10.98 -3.99
C ASP A 61 -2.88 9.46 -3.87
N ILE A 62 -3.71 9.06 -2.89
CA ILE A 62 -3.99 7.66 -2.54
C ILE A 62 -4.45 6.84 -3.76
N PHE A 63 -5.25 7.44 -4.64
CA PHE A 63 -5.74 6.80 -5.86
C PHE A 63 -4.61 6.43 -6.82
N ASP A 64 -3.68 7.35 -7.05
CA ASP A 64 -2.58 7.14 -7.98
C ASP A 64 -1.61 6.07 -7.44
N ILE A 65 -1.43 6.03 -6.11
CA ILE A 65 -0.63 5.01 -5.44
C ILE A 65 -1.27 3.63 -5.61
N GLU A 66 -2.58 3.48 -5.43
CA GLU A 66 -3.27 2.20 -5.65
C GLU A 66 -3.06 1.67 -7.07
N ILE A 67 -3.18 2.56 -8.08
CA ILE A 67 -2.95 2.22 -9.49
C ILE A 67 -1.49 1.76 -9.71
N CYS A 68 -0.53 2.53 -9.19
CA CYS A 68 0.90 2.21 -9.30
C CYS A 68 1.23 0.85 -8.67
N LEU A 69 0.76 0.59 -7.45
CA LEU A 69 0.98 -0.69 -6.76
C LEU A 69 0.33 -1.87 -7.50
N ARG A 70 -0.81 -1.65 -8.13
CA ARG A 70 -1.47 -2.66 -8.97
C ARG A 70 -0.66 -2.94 -10.23
N ASP A 71 -0.16 -1.92 -10.92
CA ASP A 71 0.62 -2.09 -12.16
C ASP A 71 1.96 -2.78 -11.91
N LEU A 72 2.55 -2.53 -10.74
CA LEU A 72 3.73 -3.25 -10.25
C LEU A 72 3.41 -4.67 -9.72
N GLN A 73 2.15 -5.11 -9.77
CA GLN A 73 1.67 -6.42 -9.30
C GLN A 73 1.96 -6.72 -7.81
N ILE A 74 2.08 -5.67 -7.01
CA ILE A 74 2.43 -5.75 -5.57
C ILE A 74 1.22 -5.51 -4.67
N LEU A 75 0.10 -5.02 -5.20
CA LEU A 75 -1.15 -4.88 -4.46
C LEU A 75 -1.95 -6.20 -4.50
N PRO A 76 -2.00 -7.01 -3.43
CA PRO A 76 -2.66 -8.32 -3.48
C PRO A 76 -4.18 -8.22 -3.58
N LEU A 77 -4.80 -9.25 -4.15
CA LEU A 77 -6.24 -9.47 -4.07
C LEU A 77 -6.64 -9.79 -2.63
N MET A 78 -7.87 -9.42 -2.26
CA MET A 78 -8.40 -9.79 -0.94
C MET A 78 -8.55 -11.31 -0.76
N THR A 79 -8.64 -12.07 -1.85
CA THR A 79 -8.79 -13.53 -1.85
C THR A 79 -7.47 -14.29 -1.75
N GLU A 80 -6.33 -13.61 -1.81
CA GLU A 80 -4.98 -14.21 -1.79
C GLU A 80 -4.37 -14.30 -0.38
N LEU A 81 -5.10 -13.85 0.65
CA LEU A 81 -4.69 -13.87 2.06
C LEU A 81 -5.50 -14.84 2.91
#